data_AF-A0A2G5S9A2-F1
#
_entry.id   AF-A0A2G5S9A2-F1
#
_cell.length_a   1.000
_cell.length_b   1.000
_cell.length_c   1.000
_cell.angle_alpha   90.00
_cell.angle_beta   90.00
_cell.angle_gamma   90.00
#
_symmetry.space_group_name_H-M   'P 1'
#
loop_
_entity.id
_entity.type
_entity.pdbx_description
1 polymer ?
#
loop_
_entity_poly.entity_id
_entity_poly.type
_entity_poly.pdbx_seq_one_letter_code
_entity_poly.pdbx_strand_id
1 'polypeptide(L)'
;MNESSEVIKNNDRAMKTVILYEALKKNPIFNSYRNFCKLVGQNAMEYKDFEFWYYRFYHGKMDFDYDRSMDPVPKTIMDMPVSLMYKITENLDTVERTYLRTMNKPLKDIADSHPLIFDNIEIDVSNHSLEWTLDYKYFCCAKKDDGYTLQTPTKKIEIDDSFMKKGLEHTAHTVAEALGAEIPFGPLDTIKHCFQIPETNEQLEFKIENAEYSCFIHVRKLR
;
A
#
# COMPACT_ATOMS: atom_id res chain seq x y z
N MET A 1 -27.67 -1.25 5.89
CA MET A 1 -27.49 -2.67 6.24
C MET A 1 -28.84 -3.34 6.08
N ASN A 2 -28.97 -4.35 5.22
CA ASN A 2 -30.25 -5.04 5.00
C ASN A 2 -30.51 -6.05 6.14
N GLU A 3 -31.76 -6.22 6.56
CA GLU A 3 -32.18 -7.16 7.62
C GLU A 3 -31.64 -8.59 7.41
N SER A 4 -31.51 -9.04 6.16
CA SER A 4 -30.95 -10.36 5.82
C SER A 4 -29.46 -10.53 6.20
N SER A 5 -28.67 -9.45 6.21
CA SER A 5 -27.25 -9.50 6.58
C SER A 5 -27.04 -9.71 8.08
N GLU A 6 -27.92 -9.12 8.91
CA GLU A 6 -27.91 -9.30 10.37
C GLU A 6 -28.29 -10.73 10.78
N VAL A 7 -29.21 -11.36 10.07
CA VAL A 7 -29.59 -12.77 10.32
C VAL A 7 -28.42 -13.71 10.04
N ILE A 8 -27.66 -13.48 8.96
CA ILE A 8 -26.51 -14.32 8.60
C ILE A 8 -25.35 -14.11 9.59
N LYS A 9 -25.05 -12.85 9.93
CA LYS A 9 -23.93 -12.50 10.82
C LYS A 9 -24.07 -13.08 12.23
N ASN A 10 -25.29 -13.19 12.74
CA ASN A 10 -25.56 -13.74 14.08
C ASN A 10 -25.64 -15.28 14.10
N ASN A 11 -25.42 -15.96 12.97
CA ASN A 11 -25.49 -17.40 12.85
C ASN A 11 -24.20 -17.97 12.24
N ASP A 12 -23.37 -18.59 13.09
CA ASP A 12 -22.10 -19.21 12.72
C ASP A 12 -22.22 -20.18 11.55
N ARG A 13 -23.27 -21.03 11.54
CA ARG A 13 -23.52 -21.98 10.46
C ARG A 13 -23.88 -21.27 9.16
N ALA A 14 -24.65 -20.19 9.21
CA ALA A 14 -24.99 -19.40 8.04
C ALA A 14 -23.75 -18.73 7.44
N MET A 15 -22.88 -18.15 8.27
CA MET A 15 -21.59 -17.59 7.83
C MET A 15 -20.74 -18.64 7.14
N LYS A 16 -20.53 -19.81 7.77
CA LYS A 16 -19.77 -20.91 7.18
C LYS A 16 -20.36 -21.43 5.87
N THR A 17 -21.69 -21.37 5.71
CA THR A 17 -22.35 -21.77 4.46
C THR A 17 -22.02 -20.81 3.31
N VAL A 18 -21.92 -19.51 3.60
CA VAL A 18 -21.44 -18.53 2.62
C VAL A 18 -19.99 -18.81 2.21
N ILE A 19 -19.12 -19.12 3.18
CA ILE A 19 -17.70 -19.46 2.92
C ILE A 19 -17.60 -20.72 2.07
N LEU A 20 -18.38 -21.76 2.38
CA LEU A 20 -18.47 -22.99 1.59
C LEU A 20 -18.86 -22.69 0.14
N TYR A 21 -19.89 -21.87 -0.06
CA TYR A 21 -20.33 -21.48 -1.40
C TYR A 21 -19.23 -20.78 -2.20
N GLU A 22 -18.47 -19.89 -1.57
CA GLU A 22 -17.30 -19.24 -2.18
C GLU A 22 -16.18 -20.24 -2.51
N ALA A 23 -15.89 -21.19 -1.63
CA ALA A 23 -14.88 -22.23 -1.84
C ALA A 23 -15.26 -23.18 -2.99
N LEU A 24 -16.54 -23.55 -3.11
CA LEU A 24 -17.06 -24.39 -4.20
C LEU A 24 -16.97 -23.70 -5.57
N LYS A 25 -17.10 -22.36 -5.61
CA LYS A 25 -16.84 -21.58 -6.82
C LYS A 25 -15.37 -21.56 -7.23
N LYS A 26 -14.45 -21.94 -6.35
CA LYS A 26 -13.00 -21.86 -6.55
C LYS A 26 -12.51 -20.45 -6.90
N ASN A 27 -13.22 -19.43 -6.42
CA ASN A 27 -12.81 -18.04 -6.53
C ASN A 27 -11.50 -17.82 -5.75
N PRO A 28 -10.57 -16.97 -6.21
CA PRO A 28 -9.39 -16.62 -5.41
C PRO A 28 -9.79 -16.14 -4.01
N ILE A 29 -9.13 -16.67 -2.97
CA ILE A 29 -9.53 -16.50 -1.56
C ILE A 29 -9.74 -15.05 -1.14
N PHE A 30 -8.89 -14.14 -1.60
CA PHE A 30 -9.01 -12.71 -1.27
C PHE A 30 -10.26 -12.08 -1.89
N ASN A 31 -10.65 -12.50 -3.09
CA ASN A 31 -11.90 -12.06 -3.71
C ASN A 31 -13.10 -12.64 -2.96
N SER A 32 -13.03 -13.90 -2.56
CA SER A 32 -14.06 -14.55 -1.74
C SER A 32 -14.24 -13.87 -0.38
N TYR A 33 -13.16 -13.47 0.29
CA TYR A 33 -13.26 -12.72 1.54
C TYR A 33 -13.93 -11.36 1.34
N ARG A 34 -13.57 -10.63 0.28
CA ARG A 34 -14.24 -9.36 -0.06
C ARG A 34 -15.73 -9.53 -0.35
N ASN A 35 -16.10 -10.60 -1.05
CA ASN A 35 -17.51 -10.92 -1.30
C ASN A 35 -18.25 -11.28 0.00
N PHE A 36 -17.64 -12.07 0.85
CA PHE A 36 -18.15 -12.41 2.18
C PHE A 36 -18.38 -11.15 3.02
N CYS A 37 -17.40 -10.26 3.13
CA CYS A 37 -17.53 -9.01 3.89
C CYS A 37 -18.61 -8.08 3.33
N LYS A 38 -18.77 -8.03 2.00
CA LYS A 38 -19.87 -7.27 1.36
C LYS A 38 -21.25 -7.82 1.73
N LEU A 39 -21.37 -9.15 1.84
CA LEU A 39 -22.64 -9.82 2.11
C LEU A 39 -23.00 -9.84 3.61
N VAL A 40 -22.02 -10.18 4.46
CA VAL A 40 -22.22 -10.46 5.90
C VAL A 40 -21.82 -9.27 6.78
N GLY A 41 -21.00 -8.36 6.25
CA GLY A 41 -20.50 -7.17 6.96
C GLY A 41 -19.00 -7.26 7.26
N GLN A 42 -18.34 -6.08 7.27
CA GLN A 42 -16.87 -5.97 7.36
C GLN A 42 -16.28 -6.53 8.67
N ASN A 43 -17.06 -6.51 9.75
CA ASN A 43 -16.64 -6.96 11.08
C ASN A 43 -17.27 -8.30 11.48
N ALA A 44 -17.78 -9.09 10.53
CA ALA A 44 -18.44 -10.36 10.82
C ALA A 44 -17.45 -11.48 11.18
N MET A 45 -16.30 -11.51 10.51
CA MET A 45 -15.26 -12.53 10.72
C MET A 45 -13.90 -11.98 10.31
N GLU A 46 -12.88 -12.25 11.13
CA GLU A 46 -11.50 -11.92 10.77
C GLU A 46 -11.03 -12.74 9.57
N TYR A 47 -10.11 -12.18 8.80
CA TYR A 47 -9.58 -12.85 7.61
C TYR A 47 -8.98 -14.23 7.93
N LYS A 48 -8.29 -14.39 9.07
CA LYS A 48 -7.65 -15.65 9.47
C LYS A 48 -8.67 -16.78 9.71
N ASP A 49 -9.81 -16.45 10.31
CA ASP A 49 -10.88 -17.42 10.55
C ASP A 49 -11.60 -17.77 9.25
N PHE A 50 -11.83 -16.78 8.40
CA PHE A 50 -12.36 -17.00 7.05
C PHE A 50 -11.44 -17.91 6.24
N GLU A 51 -10.14 -17.62 6.24
CA GLU A 51 -9.13 -18.35 5.48
C GLU A 51 -9.08 -19.82 5.89
N PHE A 52 -9.10 -20.08 7.20
CA PHE A 52 -9.18 -21.44 7.74
C PHE A 52 -10.37 -22.21 7.18
N TRP A 53 -11.59 -21.67 7.31
CA TRP A 53 -12.81 -22.33 6.83
C TRP A 53 -12.82 -22.48 5.32
N TYR A 54 -12.37 -21.45 4.59
CA TYR A 54 -12.28 -21.47 3.14
C TYR A 54 -11.41 -22.63 2.66
N TYR A 55 -10.17 -22.76 3.16
CA TYR A 55 -9.29 -23.84 2.74
C TYR A 55 -9.74 -25.22 3.22
N ARG A 56 -10.40 -25.29 4.38
CA ARG A 56 -11.01 -26.52 4.86
C ARG A 56 -12.09 -27.03 3.88
N PHE A 57 -13.03 -26.16 3.52
CA PHE A 57 -14.10 -26.48 2.57
C PHE A 57 -13.57 -26.70 1.15
N TYR A 58 -12.55 -25.94 0.74
CA TYR A 58 -11.87 -26.10 -0.54
C TYR A 58 -11.27 -27.51 -0.69
N HIS A 59 -10.74 -28.08 0.39
CA HIS A 59 -10.23 -29.46 0.43
C HIS A 59 -11.31 -30.52 0.73
N GLY A 60 -12.59 -30.16 0.69
CA GLY A 60 -13.70 -31.10 0.83
C GLY A 60 -14.04 -31.53 2.26
N LYS A 61 -13.43 -30.92 3.28
CA LYS A 61 -13.76 -31.19 4.70
C LYS A 61 -14.93 -30.30 5.11
N MET A 62 -16.14 -30.87 5.11
CA MET A 62 -17.41 -30.14 5.30
C MET A 62 -17.99 -30.26 6.72
N ASP A 63 -17.14 -30.49 7.72
CA ASP A 63 -17.50 -30.54 9.14
C ASP A 63 -17.57 -29.11 9.72
N PHE A 64 -18.78 -28.56 9.78
CA PHE A 64 -19.05 -27.17 10.21
C PHE A 64 -18.73 -26.91 11.68
N ASP A 65 -18.69 -27.94 12.50
CA ASP A 65 -18.54 -27.95 13.95
C ASP A 65 -17.13 -28.36 14.41
N TYR A 66 -16.15 -28.35 13.50
CA TYR A 66 -14.78 -28.68 13.86
C TYR A 66 -14.21 -27.79 14.96
N ASP A 67 -13.69 -28.45 15.99
CA ASP A 67 -12.96 -27.81 17.08
C ASP A 67 -11.50 -27.54 16.69
N ARG A 68 -11.14 -26.25 16.65
CA ARG A 68 -9.80 -25.75 16.34
C ARG A 68 -8.88 -25.69 17.56
N SER A 69 -9.35 -26.10 18.75
CA SER A 69 -8.57 -26.00 19.99
C SER A 69 -7.25 -26.79 19.94
N MET A 70 -7.20 -27.86 19.15
CA MET A 70 -6.02 -28.70 18.96
C MET A 70 -5.16 -28.30 17.76
N ASP A 71 -5.61 -27.34 16.93
CA ASP A 71 -4.83 -26.87 15.79
C ASP A 71 -3.63 -26.04 16.27
N PRO A 72 -2.49 -26.08 15.56
CA PRO A 72 -1.40 -25.17 15.83
C PRO A 72 -1.85 -23.72 15.77
N VAL A 73 -1.37 -22.89 16.70
CA VAL A 73 -1.65 -21.45 16.70
C VAL A 73 -1.25 -20.86 15.34
N PRO A 74 -2.16 -20.13 14.67
CA PRO A 74 -1.84 -19.50 13.39
C PRO A 74 -0.63 -18.58 13.50
N LYS A 75 0.39 -18.87 12.71
CA LYS A 75 1.59 -18.03 12.63
C LYS A 75 1.31 -16.77 11.83
N THR A 76 1.92 -15.69 12.27
CA THR A 76 1.97 -14.41 11.57
C THR A 76 3.33 -14.24 10.90
N ILE A 77 3.46 -13.23 10.03
CA ILE A 77 4.75 -12.84 9.47
C ILE A 77 5.79 -12.53 10.56
N MET A 78 5.34 -12.08 11.73
CA MET A 78 6.22 -11.76 12.86
C MET A 78 6.78 -12.99 13.58
N ASP A 79 6.19 -14.16 13.38
CA ASP A 79 6.70 -15.44 13.91
C ASP A 79 7.79 -16.04 13.00
N MET A 80 8.07 -15.41 11.86
CA MET A 80 9.14 -15.81 10.95
C MET A 80 10.51 -15.44 11.54
N PRO A 81 11.52 -16.32 11.44
CA PRO A 81 12.89 -15.96 11.77
C PRO A 81 13.32 -14.70 11.04
N VAL A 82 13.92 -13.75 11.77
CA VAL A 82 14.38 -12.47 11.23
C VAL A 82 15.31 -12.64 10.03
N SER A 83 16.14 -13.69 10.02
CA SER A 83 17.03 -14.01 8.89
C SER A 83 16.29 -14.28 7.57
N LEU A 84 15.07 -14.80 7.61
CA LEU A 84 14.24 -14.96 6.41
C LEU A 84 13.60 -13.64 5.99
N MET A 85 13.23 -12.78 6.94
CA MET A 85 12.72 -11.45 6.62
C MET A 85 13.77 -10.57 5.92
N TYR A 86 15.03 -10.64 6.35
CA TYR A 86 16.15 -10.02 5.63
C TYR A 86 16.24 -10.53 4.19
N LYS A 87 16.25 -11.84 3.98
CA LYS A 87 16.27 -12.40 2.61
C LYS A 87 15.09 -11.98 1.75
N ILE A 88 13.90 -11.87 2.31
CA ILE A 88 12.73 -11.38 1.58
C ILE A 88 12.96 -9.93 1.16
N THR A 89 13.37 -9.07 2.10
CA THR A 89 13.57 -7.63 1.86
C THR A 89 14.76 -7.31 0.94
N GLU A 90 15.79 -8.15 0.91
CA GLU A 90 16.87 -8.10 -0.09
C GLU A 90 16.37 -8.27 -1.54
N ASN A 91 15.28 -9.03 -1.73
CA ASN A 91 14.69 -9.26 -3.05
C ASN A 91 13.63 -8.22 -3.45
N LEU A 92 13.32 -7.26 -2.57
CA LEU A 92 12.39 -6.16 -2.87
C LEU A 92 13.15 -4.95 -3.38
N ASP A 93 12.59 -4.26 -4.36
CA ASP A 93 13.11 -2.95 -4.76
C ASP A 93 12.77 -1.86 -3.73
N THR A 94 13.39 -0.69 -3.88
CA THR A 94 13.27 0.40 -2.91
C THR A 94 11.82 0.89 -2.78
N VAL A 95 11.02 0.88 -3.86
CA VAL A 95 9.59 1.25 -3.82
C VAL A 95 8.75 0.17 -3.12
N GLU A 96 9.08 -1.10 -3.31
CA GLU A 96 8.39 -2.19 -2.62
C GLU A 96 8.68 -2.18 -1.11
N ARG A 97 9.90 -1.80 -0.72
CA ARG A 97 10.29 -1.68 0.68
C ARG A 97 9.60 -0.51 1.40
N THR A 98 9.25 0.59 0.72
CA THR A 98 8.51 1.69 1.39
C THR A 98 7.15 1.22 1.90
N TYR A 99 6.48 0.29 1.21
CA TYR A 99 5.25 -0.31 1.72
C TYR A 99 5.49 -1.05 3.03
N LEU A 100 6.54 -1.87 3.15
CA LEU A 100 6.88 -2.56 4.40
C LEU A 100 7.20 -1.57 5.52
N ARG A 101 7.88 -0.47 5.19
CA ARG A 101 8.25 0.60 6.12
C ARG A 101 7.05 1.26 6.81
N THR A 102 5.89 1.29 6.16
CA THR A 102 4.66 1.91 6.71
C THR A 102 3.78 0.94 7.51
N MET A 103 4.04 -0.37 7.47
CA MET A 103 3.15 -1.36 8.09
C MET A 103 3.26 -1.40 9.61
N ASN A 104 4.46 -1.59 10.15
CA ASN A 104 4.71 -1.66 11.59
C ASN A 104 6.19 -1.40 11.91
N LYS A 105 6.51 -1.13 13.18
CA LYS A 105 7.87 -0.80 13.62
C LYS A 105 8.91 -1.89 13.30
N PRO A 106 8.69 -3.19 13.58
CA PRO A 106 9.64 -4.22 13.21
C PRO A 106 9.93 -4.32 11.70
N LEU A 107 8.89 -4.27 10.85
CA LEU A 107 9.05 -4.30 9.40
C LEU A 107 9.74 -3.04 8.87
N LYS A 108 9.49 -1.89 9.51
CA LYS A 108 10.25 -0.67 9.28
C LYS A 108 11.73 -0.84 9.57
N ASP A 109 12.08 -1.35 10.76
CA ASP A 109 13.49 -1.53 11.14
C ASP A 109 14.22 -2.46 10.16
N ILE A 110 13.56 -3.50 9.65
CA ILE A 110 14.12 -4.42 8.65
C ILE A 110 14.22 -3.74 7.27
N ALA A 111 13.20 -3.00 6.83
CA ALA A 111 13.27 -2.25 5.57
C ALA A 111 14.40 -1.22 5.59
N ASP A 112 14.55 -0.50 6.70
CA ASP A 112 15.53 0.57 6.92
C ASP A 112 16.97 0.04 7.11
N SER A 113 17.13 -1.25 7.36
CA SER A 113 18.45 -1.90 7.42
C SER A 113 19.15 -1.96 6.06
N HIS A 114 18.40 -1.81 4.97
CA HIS A 114 18.93 -1.82 3.61
C HIS A 114 19.12 -0.38 3.12
N PRO A 115 20.20 -0.10 2.37
CA PRO A 115 20.39 1.22 1.80
C PRO A 115 19.27 1.55 0.81
N LEU A 116 18.79 2.80 0.90
CA LEU A 116 17.83 3.38 -0.05
C LEU A 116 18.62 3.82 -1.29
N ILE A 117 18.60 3.00 -2.32
CA ILE A 117 19.31 3.26 -3.57
C ILE A 117 18.26 3.34 -4.68
N PHE A 118 18.28 4.46 -5.40
CA PHE A 118 17.59 4.63 -6.67
C PHE A 118 18.65 4.90 -7.73
N ASP A 119 18.56 4.17 -8.83
CA ASP A 119 19.36 4.40 -10.03
C ASP A 119 18.86 5.65 -10.77
N ASN A 120 17.54 5.87 -10.78
CA ASN A 120 16.94 7.03 -11.44
C ASN A 120 15.70 7.56 -10.69
N ILE A 121 15.60 8.88 -10.60
CA ILE A 121 14.37 9.57 -10.17
C ILE A 121 14.04 10.60 -11.25
N GLU A 122 12.92 10.40 -11.92
CA GLU A 122 12.44 11.30 -12.97
C GLU A 122 11.09 11.89 -12.56
N ILE A 123 10.89 13.17 -12.84
CA ILE A 123 9.63 13.87 -12.60
C ILE A 123 9.35 14.69 -13.85
N ASP A 124 8.21 14.44 -14.49
CA ASP A 124 7.70 15.20 -15.64
C ASP A 124 6.40 15.89 -15.24
N VAL A 125 6.29 17.17 -15.58
CA VAL A 125 5.15 18.02 -15.25
C VAL A 125 4.62 18.65 -16.51
N SER A 126 3.34 18.42 -16.78
CA SER A 126 2.61 19.01 -17.91
C SER A 126 1.31 19.69 -17.46
N ASN A 127 0.64 20.36 -18.39
CA ASN A 127 -0.68 20.97 -18.14
C ASN A 127 -1.79 19.94 -17.86
N HIS A 128 -1.54 18.66 -18.10
CA HIS A 128 -2.53 17.59 -18.03
C HIS A 128 -2.13 16.43 -17.13
N SER A 129 -0.84 16.30 -16.78
CA SER A 129 -0.32 15.23 -15.95
C SER A 129 0.89 15.65 -15.11
N LEU A 130 1.03 15.00 -13.97
CA LEU A 130 2.26 14.91 -13.19
C LEU A 130 2.69 13.46 -13.20
N GLU A 131 3.86 13.17 -13.74
CA GLU A 131 4.39 11.83 -13.90
C GLU A 131 5.72 11.75 -13.16
N TRP A 132 5.97 10.63 -12.50
CA TRP A 132 7.27 10.40 -11.91
C TRP A 132 7.64 8.93 -11.97
N THR A 133 8.93 8.67 -12.12
CA THR A 133 9.49 7.33 -12.08
C THR A 133 10.51 7.24 -10.95
N LEU A 134 10.44 6.13 -10.22
CA LEU A 134 11.48 5.69 -9.31
C LEU A 134 12.05 4.41 -9.91
N ASP A 135 13.25 4.49 -10.46
CA ASP A 135 13.86 3.51 -11.34
C ASP A 135 12.96 3.17 -12.53
N TYR A 136 12.29 2.02 -12.48
CA TYR A 136 11.38 1.53 -13.50
C TYR A 136 9.90 1.58 -13.04
N LYS A 137 9.63 2.03 -11.81
CA LYS A 137 8.29 2.12 -11.23
C LYS A 137 7.66 3.46 -11.62
N TYR A 138 6.60 3.38 -12.42
CA TYR A 138 5.89 4.54 -12.95
C TYR A 138 4.72 4.95 -12.08
N PHE A 139 4.57 6.26 -11.90
CA PHE A 139 3.46 6.89 -11.23
C PHE A 139 2.95 8.05 -12.09
N CYS A 140 1.63 8.27 -12.07
CA CYS A 140 1.01 9.32 -12.86
C CYS A 140 -0.23 9.86 -12.17
N CYS A 141 -0.35 11.18 -12.12
CA CYS A 141 -1.56 11.89 -11.77
C CYS A 141 -2.02 12.65 -13.00
N ALA A 142 -3.13 12.26 -13.63
CA ALA A 142 -3.59 12.84 -14.89
C ALA A 142 -5.03 13.39 -14.79
N LYS A 143 -5.29 14.47 -15.52
CA LYS A 143 -6.63 15.01 -15.73
C LYS A 143 -7.41 14.19 -16.75
N LYS A 144 -8.67 13.90 -16.42
CA LYS A 144 -9.70 13.38 -17.31
C LYS A 144 -10.77 14.46 -17.55
N ASP A 145 -11.68 14.20 -18.47
CA ASP A 145 -12.82 15.07 -18.77
C ASP A 145 -13.68 15.36 -17.52
N ASP A 146 -13.87 14.35 -16.65
CA ASP A 146 -14.78 14.41 -15.50
C ASP A 146 -14.09 14.28 -14.13
N GLY A 147 -12.77 14.53 -14.04
CA GLY A 147 -12.04 14.42 -12.78
C GLY A 147 -10.56 14.12 -12.96
N TYR A 148 -9.96 13.42 -11.99
CA TYR A 148 -8.54 13.12 -12.01
C TYR A 148 -8.28 11.63 -11.72
N THR A 149 -7.16 11.11 -12.20
CA THR A 149 -6.72 9.75 -11.87
C THR A 149 -5.31 9.72 -11.35
N LEU A 150 -5.12 8.96 -10.27
CA LEU A 150 -3.81 8.55 -9.77
C LEU A 150 -3.55 7.11 -10.20
N GLN A 151 -2.41 6.90 -10.85
CA GLN A 151 -1.85 5.62 -11.19
C GLN A 151 -0.57 5.42 -10.39
N THR A 152 -0.51 4.34 -9.64
CA THR A 152 0.69 3.81 -9.00
C THR A 152 1.09 2.52 -9.71
N PRO A 153 2.28 1.94 -9.42
CA PRO A 153 2.70 0.67 -10.00
C PRO A 153 1.72 -0.48 -9.77
N THR A 154 0.89 -0.39 -8.72
CA THR A 154 -0.01 -1.47 -8.32
C THR A 154 -1.48 -1.17 -8.55
N LYS A 155 -1.88 0.10 -8.65
CA LYS A 155 -3.29 0.51 -8.63
C LYS A 155 -3.56 1.74 -9.47
N LYS A 156 -4.80 1.88 -9.91
CA LYS A 156 -5.35 3.10 -10.49
C LYS A 156 -6.60 3.50 -9.72
N ILE A 157 -6.67 4.77 -9.29
CA ILE A 157 -7.70 5.30 -8.41
C ILE A 157 -8.20 6.63 -8.99
N GLU A 158 -9.51 6.88 -8.91
CA GLU A 158 -10.11 8.17 -9.26
C GLU A 158 -10.09 9.11 -8.06
N ILE A 159 -9.79 10.37 -8.31
CA ILE A 159 -9.59 11.39 -7.28
C ILE A 159 -10.39 12.65 -7.61
N ASP A 160 -11.12 13.15 -6.61
CA ASP A 160 -12.03 14.30 -6.72
C ASP A 160 -11.33 15.67 -6.57
N ASP A 161 -10.03 15.68 -6.30
CA ASP A 161 -9.22 16.87 -6.04
C ASP A 161 -8.26 17.17 -7.19
N SER A 162 -7.91 18.45 -7.37
CA SER A 162 -6.93 18.92 -8.38
C SER A 162 -5.71 17.98 -8.49
N PHE A 163 -5.45 17.47 -9.71
CA PHE A 163 -4.33 16.54 -9.97
C PHE A 163 -2.98 17.13 -9.59
N MET A 164 -2.80 18.44 -9.72
CA MET A 164 -1.54 19.09 -9.36
C MET A 164 -1.31 19.02 -7.86
N LYS A 165 -2.32 19.36 -7.04
CA LYS A 165 -2.20 19.31 -5.58
C LYS A 165 -2.01 17.88 -5.09
N LYS A 166 -2.90 16.97 -5.49
CA LYS A 166 -2.89 15.59 -5.00
C LYS A 166 -1.74 14.77 -5.58
N GLY A 167 -1.37 15.06 -6.82
CA GLY A 167 -0.19 14.52 -7.47
C GLY A 167 1.06 14.95 -6.73
N LEU A 168 1.24 16.25 -6.46
CA LEU A 168 2.41 16.74 -5.74
C LEU A 168 2.48 16.17 -4.33
N GLU A 169 1.34 16.07 -3.61
CA GLU A 169 1.28 15.41 -2.30
C GLU A 169 1.77 13.96 -2.37
N HIS A 170 1.32 13.19 -3.37
CA HIS A 170 1.75 11.80 -3.56
C HIS A 170 3.20 11.70 -4.00
N THR A 171 3.66 12.54 -4.92
CA THR A 171 5.07 12.60 -5.35
C THR A 171 5.96 12.97 -4.17
N ALA A 172 5.58 13.98 -3.37
CA ALA A 172 6.29 14.40 -2.15
C ALA A 172 6.44 13.25 -1.17
N HIS A 173 5.34 12.55 -0.89
CA HIS A 173 5.32 11.43 0.03
C HIS A 173 6.18 10.28 -0.50
N THR A 174 5.97 9.90 -1.76
CA THR A 174 6.70 8.81 -2.42
C THR A 174 8.20 9.09 -2.45
N VAL A 175 8.60 10.32 -2.81
CA VAL A 175 10.00 10.76 -2.88
C VAL A 175 10.59 10.95 -1.48
N ALA A 176 9.87 11.52 -0.51
CA ALA A 176 10.36 11.67 0.85
C ALA A 176 10.55 10.31 1.54
N GLU A 177 9.61 9.37 1.37
CA GLU A 177 9.74 8.00 1.86
C GLU A 177 10.90 7.26 1.20
N ALA A 178 11.00 7.38 -0.12
CA ALA A 178 12.10 6.85 -0.92
C ALA A 178 13.46 7.36 -0.39
N LEU A 179 13.56 8.64 -0.09
CA LEU A 179 14.80 9.25 0.39
C LEU A 179 14.98 9.16 1.91
N GLY A 180 14.07 8.49 2.63
CA GLY A 180 14.13 8.34 4.08
C GLY A 180 13.95 9.65 4.86
N ALA A 181 13.40 10.68 4.23
CA ALA A 181 13.18 12.00 4.82
C ALA A 181 11.88 12.07 5.64
N GLU A 182 11.83 13.01 6.58
CA GLU A 182 10.59 13.32 7.29
C GLU A 182 9.58 13.97 6.33
N ILE A 183 8.37 13.44 6.30
CA ILE A 183 7.27 13.97 5.51
C ILE A 183 6.80 15.27 6.16
N PRO A 184 6.75 16.41 5.43
CA PRO A 184 6.21 17.64 5.99
C PRO A 184 4.72 17.45 6.32
N PHE A 185 4.34 17.68 7.57
CA PHE A 185 2.92 17.77 7.95
C PHE A 185 2.36 19.13 7.55
N GLY A 186 1.40 19.16 6.61
CA GLY A 186 0.70 20.38 6.18
C GLY A 186 0.27 20.32 4.71
N PRO A 187 -0.46 21.34 4.19
CA PRO A 187 -0.68 21.47 2.75
C PRO A 187 0.66 21.55 2.03
N LEU A 188 0.94 20.58 1.17
CA LEU A 188 2.20 20.43 0.45
C LEU A 188 2.21 21.34 -0.79
N ASP A 189 2.17 22.65 -0.57
CA ASP A 189 2.41 23.63 -1.64
C ASP A 189 3.90 23.68 -2.02
N THR A 190 4.75 23.04 -1.21
CA THR A 190 6.19 22.95 -1.43
C THR A 190 6.77 21.62 -0.92
N ILE A 191 7.51 20.92 -1.77
CA ILE A 191 8.43 19.83 -1.39
C ILE A 191 9.82 20.43 -1.25
N LYS A 192 10.52 20.17 -0.16
CA LYS A 192 11.92 20.58 0.01
C LYS A 192 12.75 19.39 0.48
N HIS A 193 13.85 19.10 -0.20
CA HIS A 193 14.80 18.06 0.18
C HIS A 193 16.23 18.58 0.05
N CYS A 194 17.12 18.16 0.95
CA CYS A 194 18.54 18.51 0.92
C CYS A 194 19.38 17.24 0.84
N PHE A 195 20.17 17.12 -0.22
CA PHE A 195 21.14 16.04 -0.39
C PHE A 195 22.53 16.52 0.03
N GLN A 196 23.22 15.79 0.90
CA GLN A 196 24.64 16.07 1.15
C GLN A 196 25.45 15.71 -0.09
N ILE A 197 26.28 16.64 -0.57
CA ILE A 197 27.21 16.33 -1.65
C ILE A 197 28.37 15.54 -1.05
N PRO A 198 28.67 14.31 -1.52
CA PRO A 198 29.73 13.47 -0.98
C PRO A 198 31.05 14.23 -0.88
N GLU A 199 31.78 13.99 0.21
CA GLU A 199 33.11 14.57 0.46
C GLU A 199 33.13 16.10 0.65
N THR A 200 31.96 16.75 0.77
CA THR A 200 31.84 18.18 1.04
C THR A 200 30.93 18.45 2.24
N ASN A 201 31.03 19.64 2.82
CA ASN A 201 30.04 20.15 3.77
C ASN A 201 28.84 20.81 3.07
N GLU A 202 28.79 20.77 1.74
CA GLU A 202 27.79 21.45 0.94
C GLU A 202 26.55 20.55 0.73
N GLN A 203 25.38 21.17 0.59
CA GLN A 203 24.13 20.48 0.36
C GLN A 203 23.49 20.93 -0.94
N LEU A 204 22.82 20.03 -1.65
CA LEU A 204 21.99 20.32 -2.79
C LEU A 204 20.53 20.34 -2.33
N GLU A 205 19.92 21.51 -2.31
CA GLU A 205 18.51 21.72 -2.02
C GLU A 205 17.69 21.56 -3.31
N PHE A 206 16.75 20.62 -3.30
CA PHE A 206 15.67 20.53 -4.28
C PHE A 206 14.39 21.02 -3.62
N LYS A 207 13.81 22.06 -4.20
CA LYS A 207 12.54 22.61 -3.75
C LYS A 207 11.56 22.62 -4.93
N ILE A 208 10.45 21.92 -4.79
CA ILE A 208 9.37 21.87 -5.77
C ILE A 208 8.21 22.69 -5.23
N GLU A 209 7.83 23.78 -5.88
CA GLU A 209 6.73 24.65 -5.49
C GLU A 209 5.57 24.50 -6.48
N ASN A 210 4.35 24.33 -5.96
CA ASN A 210 3.15 24.34 -6.77
C ASN A 210 2.56 25.76 -6.82
N ALA A 211 2.39 26.28 -8.02
CA ALA A 211 1.80 27.59 -8.27
C ALA A 211 0.62 27.43 -9.23
N GLU A 212 -0.49 26.87 -8.71
CA GLU A 212 -1.85 26.70 -9.27
C GLU A 212 -1.98 26.18 -10.72
N TYR A 213 -1.27 26.78 -11.67
CA TYR A 213 -1.17 26.43 -13.08
C TYR A 213 0.26 26.04 -13.53
N SER A 214 1.24 26.05 -12.64
CA SER A 214 2.65 25.78 -12.94
C SER A 214 3.37 25.17 -11.75
N CYS A 215 4.49 24.48 -12.02
CA CYS A 215 5.36 23.94 -10.99
C CYS A 215 6.76 24.55 -11.15
N PHE A 216 7.36 24.98 -10.04
CA PHE A 216 8.73 25.48 -10.02
C PHE A 216 9.63 24.48 -9.32
N ILE A 217 10.67 24.03 -10.02
CA ILE A 217 11.75 23.23 -9.43
C ILE A 217 12.94 24.16 -9.21
N HIS A 218 13.26 24.43 -7.95
CA HIS A 218 14.45 25.14 -7.54
C HIS A 218 15.51 24.14 -7.10
N VAL A 219 16.63 24.12 -7.81
CA VAL A 219 17.83 23.39 -7.41
C VAL A 219 18.86 24.40 -6.95
N ARG A 220 19.29 24.32 -5.69
CA ARG A 220 20.21 25.30 -5.08
C ARG A 220 21.33 24.58 -4.36
N LYS A 221 22.52 25.15 -4.41
CA LYS A 221 23.65 24.69 -3.58
C LYS A 221 23.69 25.51 -2.29
N LEU A 222 23.63 24.84 -1.15
CA LEU A 222 23.77 25.40 0.19
C LEU A 222 25.20 25.17 0.69
N ARG A 223 25.73 26.14 1.45
CA ARG A 223 27.05 26.11 2.08
C ARG A 223 26.94 25.98 3.58
#